data_AF-A0A7W1V270-F1
#
_entry.id   AF-A0A7W1V270-F1
#
_cell.length_a   1.000
_cell.length_b   1.000
_cell.length_c   1.000
_cell.angle_alpha   90.00
_cell.angle_beta   90.00
_cell.angle_gamma   90.00
#
_symmetry.space_group_name_H-M   'P 1'
#
loop_
_entity.id
_entity.type
_entity.pdbx_description
1 polymer ?
#
loop_
_entity_poly.entity_id
_entity_poly.type
_entity_poly.pdbx_seq_one_letter_code
_entity_poly.pdbx_strand_id
1 'polypeptide(L)'
;EPLLGRLMIYDALEMEYRKLGVRKDPNCAVCGDNPTVTELIDNETFCGAISDEAADAAADSTISVTTLEHWLKERENGERDFTLVDVREPNEYEINKIPGSVLIPKGEFLNGNALEQLSSDRPVVLHCKSGARSAEALAVIKGAGFADSVHVGGGIVAWVNQIDQSQPSY
;
A
#
# COMPACT_ATOMS: atom_id res chain seq x y z
N GLU A 1 39.43 -2.80 -4.63
CA GLU A 1 39.30 -1.68 -5.58
C GLU A 1 37.85 -1.26 -5.71
N PRO A 2 37.51 0.04 -5.81
CA PRO A 2 36.13 0.52 -5.95
C PRO A 2 35.56 0.25 -7.34
N LEU A 3 34.27 -0.12 -7.45
CA LEU A 3 33.59 -0.42 -8.72
C LEU A 3 33.12 0.81 -9.52
N LEU A 4 33.75 1.97 -9.30
CA LEU A 4 33.42 3.18 -10.05
C LEU A 4 33.57 2.94 -11.56
N GLY A 5 32.49 3.22 -12.32
CA GLY A 5 32.42 3.01 -13.77
C GLY A 5 32.40 1.54 -14.22
N ARG A 6 32.13 0.60 -13.31
CA ARG A 6 32.17 -0.84 -13.59
C ARG A 6 30.92 -1.54 -13.04
N LEU A 7 30.25 -2.32 -13.88
CA LEU A 7 29.21 -3.26 -13.46
C LEU A 7 29.86 -4.62 -13.22
N MET A 8 29.64 -5.20 -12.04
CA MET A 8 30.05 -6.57 -11.73
C MET A 8 28.85 -7.50 -11.94
N ILE A 9 29.03 -8.54 -12.74
CA ILE A 9 28.11 -9.65 -12.89
C ILE A 9 28.70 -10.83 -12.14
N TYR A 10 27.91 -11.42 -11.25
CA TYR A 10 28.25 -12.62 -10.51
C TYR A 10 27.34 -13.76 -10.98
N ASP A 11 27.94 -14.82 -11.52
CA ASP A 11 27.24 -16.07 -11.75
C ASP A 11 27.34 -16.92 -10.48
N ALA A 12 26.21 -17.09 -9.80
CA ALA A 12 26.16 -17.79 -8.53
C ALA A 12 26.29 -19.31 -8.66
N LEU A 13 25.98 -19.88 -9.82
CA LEU A 13 26.02 -21.32 -10.06
C LEU A 13 27.43 -21.76 -10.42
N GLU A 14 28.13 -20.97 -11.23
CA GLU A 14 29.49 -21.25 -11.68
C GLU A 14 30.55 -20.60 -10.78
N MET A 15 30.14 -19.77 -9.81
CA MET A 15 31.01 -18.97 -8.95
C MET A 15 31.96 -18.05 -9.72
N GLU A 16 31.50 -17.53 -10.86
CA GLU A 16 32.29 -16.68 -11.74
C GLU A 16 31.97 -15.20 -11.60
N TYR A 17 32.97 -14.36 -11.83
CA TYR A 17 32.85 -12.91 -11.78
C TYR A 17 33.28 -12.28 -13.10
N ARG A 18 32.38 -11.51 -13.71
CA ARG A 18 32.67 -10.72 -14.91
C ARG A 18 32.50 -9.24 -14.60
N LYS A 19 33.39 -8.41 -15.14
CA LYS A 19 33.33 -6.95 -15.00
C LYS A 19 33.10 -6.31 -16.36
N LEU A 20 32.07 -5.48 -16.46
CA LEU A 20 31.76 -4.68 -17.63
C LEU A 20 32.03 -3.22 -17.33
N GLY A 21 32.67 -2.51 -18.27
CA GLY A 21 32.83 -1.06 -18.15
C GLY A 21 31.52 -0.36 -18.49
N VAL A 22 31.05 0.52 -17.61
CA VAL A 22 29.86 1.36 -17.84
C VAL A 22 30.34 2.79 -18.05
N ARG A 23 29.88 3.41 -19.14
CA ARG A 23 30.16 4.82 -19.46
C ARG A 23 28.89 5.64 -19.33
N LYS A 24 29.03 6.91 -18.95
CA LYS A 24 27.93 7.87 -18.98
C LYS A 24 27.43 7.99 -20.42
N ASP A 25 26.11 7.88 -20.59
CA ASP A 25 25.46 8.22 -21.86
C ASP A 25 25.28 9.76 -21.93
N PRO A 26 25.88 10.45 -22.91
CA PRO A 26 25.69 11.90 -23.08
C PRO A 26 24.24 12.29 -23.38
N ASN A 27 23.44 11.37 -23.92
CA ASN A 27 22.03 11.58 -24.24
C ASN A 27 21.08 11.06 -23.15
N CYS A 28 21.59 10.75 -21.95
CA CYS A 28 20.76 10.26 -20.85
C CYS A 28 19.67 11.29 -20.48
N ALA A 29 18.41 10.84 -20.45
CA ALA A 29 17.27 11.69 -20.14
C ALA A 29 17.32 12.35 -18.74
N VAL A 30 18.12 11.80 -17.81
CA VAL A 30 18.22 12.27 -16.42
C VAL A 30 19.49 13.09 -16.17
N CYS A 31 20.65 12.62 -16.64
CA CYS A 31 21.95 13.22 -16.32
C CYS A 31 22.82 13.54 -17.55
N GLY A 32 22.26 13.41 -18.76
CA GLY A 32 22.91 13.79 -20.02
C GLY A 32 23.11 15.30 -20.12
N ASP A 33 23.73 15.76 -21.20
CA ASP A 33 24.06 17.17 -21.37
C ASP A 33 22.80 18.03 -21.64
N ASN A 34 21.72 17.41 -22.10
CA ASN A 34 20.38 17.98 -22.25
C ASN A 34 19.35 17.07 -21.57
N PRO A 35 19.17 17.15 -20.24
CA PRO A 35 18.22 16.30 -19.52
C PRO A 35 16.78 16.68 -19.87
N THR A 36 15.94 15.67 -20.09
CA THR A 36 14.50 15.83 -20.39
C THR A 36 13.60 15.41 -19.23
N VAL A 37 14.13 14.65 -18.27
CA VAL A 37 13.46 14.30 -17.01
C VAL A 37 13.98 15.25 -15.94
N THR A 38 13.16 16.24 -15.58
CA THR A 38 13.54 17.33 -14.67
C THR A 38 12.90 17.21 -13.28
N GLU A 39 11.91 16.33 -13.14
CA GLU A 39 11.16 16.11 -11.90
C GLU A 39 11.05 14.61 -11.64
N LEU A 40 10.96 14.27 -10.36
CA LEU A 40 10.72 12.89 -9.94
C LEU A 40 9.25 12.57 -10.12
N ILE A 41 8.96 11.47 -10.82
CA ILE A 41 7.63 10.85 -10.77
C ILE A 41 7.47 10.24 -9.38
N ASP A 42 6.27 10.31 -8.80
CA ASP A 42 6.01 9.74 -7.49
C ASP A 42 6.35 8.24 -7.49
N ASN A 43 7.22 7.87 -6.55
CA ASN A 43 7.91 6.59 -6.58
C ASN A 43 6.93 5.43 -6.26
N GLU A 44 5.81 5.73 -5.59
CA GLU A 44 4.77 4.75 -5.30
C GLU A 44 4.00 4.32 -6.55
N THR A 45 3.80 5.22 -7.52
CA THR A 45 3.09 4.93 -8.77
C THR A 45 3.97 4.16 -9.76
N PHE A 46 5.28 4.44 -9.81
CA PHE A 46 6.19 3.85 -10.80
C PHE A 46 6.85 2.54 -10.36
N CYS A 47 6.99 2.27 -9.05
CA CYS A 47 7.64 1.04 -8.55
C CYS A 47 6.82 -0.25 -8.73
N GLY A 48 5.72 -0.24 -9.49
CA GLY A 48 4.84 -1.41 -9.65
C GLY A 48 4.14 -1.82 -8.35
N ALA A 49 4.02 -0.89 -7.39
CA ALA A 49 3.43 -1.14 -6.08
C ALA A 49 1.90 -1.00 -6.06
N ILE A 50 1.31 -0.39 -7.08
CA ILE A 50 -0.14 -0.18 -7.23
C ILE A 50 -0.45 -0.08 -8.72
N SER A 51 -1.52 -0.75 -9.19
CA SER A 51 -1.99 -0.61 -10.57
C SER A 51 -2.62 0.77 -10.80
N ASP A 52 -2.80 1.19 -12.05
CA ASP A 52 -3.45 2.47 -12.38
C ASP A 52 -4.86 2.53 -11.78
N GLU A 53 -5.60 1.41 -11.77
CA GLU A 53 -6.92 1.31 -11.15
C GLU A 53 -6.86 1.49 -9.62
N ALA A 54 -5.77 1.05 -8.98
CA ALA A 54 -5.56 1.24 -7.55
C ALA A 54 -5.17 2.69 -7.22
N ALA A 55 -4.41 3.35 -8.10
CA ALA A 55 -4.10 4.77 -7.96
C ALA A 55 -5.37 5.63 -8.08
N ASP A 56 -6.21 5.36 -9.07
CA ASP A 56 -7.50 6.05 -9.27
C ASP A 56 -8.46 5.79 -8.10
N ALA A 57 -8.57 4.53 -7.65
CA ALA A 57 -9.41 4.18 -6.51
C ALA A 57 -8.96 4.86 -5.20
N ALA A 58 -7.65 5.04 -5.00
CA ALA A 58 -7.08 5.69 -3.83
C ALA A 58 -7.31 7.21 -3.84
N ALA A 59 -7.18 7.87 -4.99
CA ALA A 59 -7.21 9.34 -5.10
C ALA A 59 -8.47 9.97 -4.46
N ASP A 60 -9.65 9.40 -4.74
CA ASP A 60 -10.93 9.93 -4.25
C ASP A 60 -11.52 9.15 -3.05
N SER A 61 -10.82 8.14 -2.53
CA SER A 61 -11.35 7.29 -1.45
C SER A 61 -10.30 6.89 -0.41
N THR A 62 -9.36 7.79 -0.18
CA THR A 62 -8.44 7.75 0.95
C THR A 62 -9.01 8.56 2.13
N ILE A 63 -9.06 7.96 3.31
CA ILE A 63 -9.29 8.66 4.58
C ILE A 63 -8.04 8.66 5.45
N SER A 64 -7.89 9.69 6.31
CA SER A 64 -6.82 9.72 7.31
C SER A 64 -7.14 8.85 8.53
N VAL A 65 -6.12 8.52 9.33
CA VAL A 65 -6.29 7.83 10.61
C VAL A 65 -7.06 8.67 11.64
N THR A 66 -6.99 9.99 11.57
CA THR A 66 -7.78 10.90 12.41
C THR A 66 -9.26 10.88 12.03
N THR A 67 -9.57 10.77 10.73
CA THR A 67 -10.95 10.59 10.24
C THR A 67 -11.49 9.24 10.69
N LEU A 68 -10.68 8.18 10.58
CA LEU A 68 -11.03 6.85 11.08
C LEU A 68 -11.32 6.86 12.58
N GLU A 69 -10.48 7.50 13.39
CA GLU A 69 -10.70 7.60 14.84
C GLU A 69 -12.04 8.26 15.17
N HIS A 70 -12.40 9.33 14.44
CA HIS A 70 -13.71 9.97 14.58
C HIS A 70 -14.86 9.03 14.20
N TRP A 71 -14.75 8.34 13.06
CA TRP A 71 -15.76 7.38 12.60
C TRP A 71 -15.92 6.20 13.56
N LEU A 72 -14.85 5.73 14.20
CA LEU A 72 -14.94 4.70 15.23
C LEU A 72 -15.75 5.17 16.44
N LYS A 73 -15.58 6.43 16.88
CA LYS A 73 -16.39 7.02 17.95
C LYS A 73 -17.87 7.16 17.55
N GLU A 74 -18.15 7.63 16.32
CA GLU A 74 -19.51 7.67 15.77
C GLU A 74 -20.15 6.27 15.72
N ARG A 75 -19.37 5.25 15.35
CA ARG A 75 -19.82 3.85 15.31
C ARG A 75 -20.18 3.32 16.69
N GLU A 76 -19.37 3.62 17.70
CA GLU A 76 -19.65 3.25 19.10
C GLU A 76 -20.93 3.93 19.62
N ASN A 77 -21.21 5.16 19.17
CA ASN A 77 -22.42 5.90 19.51
C ASN A 77 -23.65 5.47 18.68
N GLY A 78 -23.48 4.60 17.69
CA GLY A 78 -24.55 4.18 16.77
C GLY A 78 -24.94 5.23 15.72
N GLU A 79 -24.09 6.22 15.48
CA GLU A 79 -24.32 7.32 14.52
C GLU A 79 -23.81 6.98 13.12
N ARG A 80 -22.88 6.02 13.01
CA ARG A 80 -22.32 5.51 11.75
C ARG A 80 -22.21 4.00 11.76
N ASP A 81 -22.45 3.35 10.63
CA ASP A 81 -22.18 1.92 10.45
C ASP A 81 -21.22 1.69 9.27
N PHE A 82 -20.21 0.85 9.48
CA PHE A 82 -19.23 0.43 8.48
C PHE A 82 -18.44 -0.79 8.98
N THR A 83 -17.91 -1.57 8.05
CA THR A 83 -17.00 -2.67 8.36
C THR A 83 -15.56 -2.18 8.23
N LEU A 84 -14.78 -2.23 9.31
CA LEU A 84 -13.34 -1.98 9.26
C LEU A 84 -12.61 -3.30 8.99
N VAL A 85 -11.85 -3.36 7.90
CA VAL A 85 -11.16 -4.57 7.46
C VAL A 85 -9.65 -4.36 7.43
N ASP A 86 -8.93 -5.26 8.06
CA ASP A 86 -7.48 -5.37 8.01
C ASP A 86 -7.06 -6.36 6.92
N VAL A 87 -6.33 -5.88 5.91
CA VAL A 87 -5.87 -6.71 4.78
C VAL A 87 -4.45 -7.25 4.92
N ARG A 88 -3.87 -7.14 6.12
CA ARG A 88 -2.55 -7.69 6.44
C ARG A 88 -2.59 -9.21 6.61
N GLU A 89 -1.42 -9.79 6.80
CA GLU A 89 -1.29 -11.21 7.12
C GLU A 89 -1.65 -11.51 8.59
N PRO A 90 -2.01 -12.75 8.96
CA PRO A 90 -2.38 -13.09 10.32
C PRO A 90 -1.30 -12.77 11.37
N ASN A 91 -0.03 -13.02 11.06
CA ASN A 91 1.10 -12.72 11.93
C ASN A 91 1.26 -11.20 12.18
N GLU A 92 0.97 -10.37 11.18
CA GLU A 92 0.97 -8.92 11.28
C GLU A 92 -0.18 -8.41 12.16
N TYR A 93 -1.36 -9.04 12.06
CA TYR A 93 -2.55 -8.74 12.85
C TYR A 93 -2.42 -9.15 14.32
N GLU A 94 -1.67 -10.21 14.61
CA GLU A 94 -1.37 -10.65 15.98
C GLU A 94 -0.47 -9.68 16.74
N ILE A 95 0.41 -8.96 16.04
CA ILE A 95 1.32 -7.98 16.66
C ILE A 95 0.56 -6.75 17.16
N ASN A 96 -0.31 -6.19 16.33
CA ASN A 96 -1.11 -5.00 16.65
C ASN A 96 -2.35 -4.95 15.74
N LYS A 97 -3.37 -4.21 16.14
CA LYS A 97 -4.59 -4.04 15.34
C LYS A 97 -5.37 -2.79 15.73
N ILE A 98 -6.09 -2.24 14.76
CA ILE A 98 -7.05 -1.15 15.03
C ILE A 98 -8.29 -1.77 15.69
N PRO A 99 -8.76 -1.26 16.84
CA PRO A 99 -9.93 -1.80 17.53
C PRO A 99 -11.16 -1.90 16.61
N GLY A 100 -11.87 -3.02 16.68
CA GLY A 100 -13.08 -3.26 15.88
C GLY A 100 -12.84 -3.60 14.41
N SER A 101 -11.58 -3.81 13.99
CA SER A 101 -11.23 -4.37 12.68
C SER A 101 -11.47 -5.88 12.61
N VAL A 102 -11.81 -6.36 11.42
CA VAL A 102 -11.87 -7.79 11.07
C VAL A 102 -10.73 -8.13 10.10
N LEU A 103 -10.07 -9.26 10.32
CA LEU A 103 -8.96 -9.68 9.47
C LEU A 103 -9.47 -10.40 8.22
N ILE A 104 -9.14 -9.88 7.04
CA ILE A 104 -9.35 -10.55 5.75
C ILE A 104 -8.08 -10.30 4.92
N PRO A 105 -7.12 -11.24 4.82
CA PRO A 105 -5.85 -10.99 4.13
C PRO A 105 -6.04 -10.58 2.66
N LYS A 106 -5.14 -9.73 2.12
CA LYS A 106 -5.22 -9.24 0.72
C LYS A 106 -5.42 -10.37 -0.29
N GLY A 107 -4.80 -11.52 -0.07
CA GLY A 107 -4.95 -12.70 -0.95
C GLY A 107 -6.41 -13.11 -1.17
N GLU A 108 -7.27 -12.97 -0.17
CA GLU A 108 -8.70 -13.28 -0.25
C GLU A 108 -9.48 -12.28 -1.12
N PHE A 109 -8.97 -11.06 -1.28
CA PHE A 109 -9.57 -10.10 -2.23
C PHE A 109 -9.20 -10.48 -3.66
N LEU A 110 -7.93 -10.78 -3.90
CA LEU A 110 -7.42 -11.08 -5.23
C LEU A 110 -8.00 -12.38 -5.82
N ASN A 111 -8.36 -13.34 -4.97
CA ASN A 111 -9.00 -14.58 -5.38
C ASN A 111 -10.55 -14.51 -5.40
N GLY A 112 -11.14 -13.39 -4.96
CA GLY A 112 -12.59 -13.15 -4.93
C GLY A 112 -13.32 -13.66 -3.67
N ASN A 113 -12.69 -14.45 -2.80
CA ASN A 113 -13.33 -15.04 -1.62
C ASN A 113 -13.78 -13.99 -0.59
N ALA A 114 -13.09 -12.85 -0.52
CA ALA A 114 -13.42 -11.77 0.40
C ALA A 114 -14.83 -11.22 0.12
N LEU A 115 -15.30 -11.26 -1.13
CA LEU A 115 -16.62 -10.74 -1.50
C LEU A 115 -17.77 -11.50 -0.83
N GLU A 116 -17.58 -12.78 -0.49
CA GLU A 116 -18.58 -13.57 0.25
C GLU A 116 -18.64 -13.21 1.74
N GLN A 117 -17.57 -12.62 2.27
CA GLN A 117 -17.47 -12.21 3.67
C GLN A 117 -17.91 -10.75 3.89
N LEU A 118 -17.94 -9.96 2.82
CA LEU A 118 -18.32 -8.55 2.86
C LEU A 118 -19.81 -8.41 2.63
N SER A 119 -20.44 -7.60 3.49
CA SER A 119 -21.82 -7.18 3.31
C SER A 119 -21.88 -5.89 2.50
N SER A 120 -22.71 -5.86 1.46
CA SER A 120 -22.94 -4.67 0.63
C SER A 120 -23.96 -3.70 1.24
N ASP A 121 -24.49 -3.98 2.43
CA ASP A 121 -25.43 -3.12 3.16
C ASP A 121 -24.77 -1.91 3.81
N ARG A 122 -23.44 -1.90 3.92
CA ARG A 122 -22.67 -0.86 4.59
C ARG A 122 -21.32 -0.62 3.91
N PRO A 123 -20.74 0.57 4.06
CA PRO A 123 -19.40 0.85 3.54
C PRO A 123 -18.33 -0.05 4.15
N VAL A 124 -17.30 -0.38 3.37
CA VAL A 124 -16.12 -1.10 3.82
C VAL A 124 -14.95 -0.12 3.92
N VAL A 125 -14.28 -0.11 5.07
CA VAL A 125 -13.08 0.67 5.33
C VAL A 125 -11.89 -0.28 5.40
N LEU A 126 -10.98 -0.21 4.43
CA LEU A 126 -9.83 -1.10 4.34
C LEU A 126 -8.57 -0.45 4.92
N HIS A 127 -7.76 -1.20 5.66
CA HIS A 127 -6.43 -0.74 6.05
C HIS A 127 -5.41 -1.86 5.95
N CYS A 128 -4.14 -1.48 5.79
CA CYS A 128 -3.02 -2.40 5.85
C CYS A 128 -1.91 -1.82 6.73
N LYS A 129 -0.64 -2.16 6.44
CA LYS A 129 0.51 -1.58 7.14
C LYS A 129 0.67 -0.07 6.87
N SER A 130 0.76 0.32 5.59
CA SER A 130 1.11 1.68 5.17
C SER A 130 0.14 2.33 4.17
N GLY A 131 -0.82 1.59 3.61
CA GLY A 131 -1.84 2.08 2.67
C GLY A 131 -1.86 1.39 1.31
N ALA A 132 -0.71 0.91 0.79
CA ALA A 132 -0.62 0.34 -0.56
C ALA A 132 -1.51 -0.90 -0.77
N ARG A 133 -1.37 -1.92 0.10
CA ARG A 133 -2.17 -3.16 0.00
C ARG A 133 -3.67 -2.93 0.13
N SER A 134 -4.10 -1.92 0.90
CA SER A 134 -5.52 -1.62 1.08
C SER A 134 -6.08 -0.81 -0.10
N ALA A 135 -5.27 -0.01 -0.79
CA ALA A 135 -5.64 0.61 -2.06
C ALA A 135 -5.88 -0.45 -3.15
N GLU A 136 -5.00 -1.45 -3.25
CA GLU A 136 -5.20 -2.58 -4.18
C GLU A 136 -6.51 -3.34 -3.86
N ALA A 137 -6.74 -3.69 -2.59
CA ALA A 137 -7.97 -4.38 -2.17
C ALA A 137 -9.22 -3.49 -2.42
N LEU A 138 -9.09 -2.17 -2.28
CA LEU A 138 -10.17 -1.23 -2.54
C LEU A 138 -10.57 -1.23 -4.01
N ALA A 139 -9.60 -1.22 -4.93
CA ALA A 139 -9.87 -1.30 -6.37
C ALA A 139 -10.66 -2.55 -6.74
N VAL A 140 -10.31 -3.69 -6.14
CA VAL A 140 -11.00 -4.97 -6.35
C VAL A 140 -12.47 -4.88 -5.93
N ILE A 141 -12.77 -4.40 -4.72
CA ILE A 141 -14.15 -4.36 -4.23
C ILE A 141 -14.98 -3.26 -4.88
N LYS A 142 -14.37 -2.14 -5.28
CA LYS A 142 -15.06 -1.11 -6.07
C LYS A 142 -15.52 -1.67 -7.42
N GLY A 143 -14.69 -2.45 -8.08
CA GLY A 143 -15.07 -3.19 -9.29
C GLY A 143 -16.21 -4.20 -9.06
N ALA A 144 -16.37 -4.69 -7.83
CA ALA A 144 -17.43 -5.61 -7.41
C ALA A 144 -18.71 -4.91 -6.88
N GLY A 145 -18.80 -3.57 -6.96
CA GLY A 145 -20.01 -2.81 -6.60
C GLY A 145 -19.97 -2.13 -5.22
N PHE A 146 -18.85 -2.20 -4.50
CA PHE A 146 -18.67 -1.49 -3.23
C PHE A 146 -18.21 -0.04 -3.45
N ALA A 147 -19.03 0.77 -4.10
CA ALA A 147 -18.66 2.11 -4.56
C ALA A 147 -18.30 3.08 -3.42
N ASP A 148 -19.00 2.98 -2.28
CA ASP A 148 -18.83 3.87 -1.11
C ASP A 148 -17.68 3.44 -0.18
N SER A 149 -16.93 2.41 -0.55
CA SER A 149 -15.81 1.92 0.26
C SER A 149 -14.59 2.83 0.14
N VAL A 150 -13.81 2.86 1.22
CA VAL A 150 -12.60 3.70 1.34
C VAL A 150 -11.46 2.89 1.93
N HIS A 151 -10.24 3.41 1.82
CA HIS A 151 -9.09 2.86 2.54
C HIS A 151 -8.39 3.91 3.41
N VAL A 152 -7.67 3.45 4.42
CA VAL A 152 -6.97 4.28 5.39
C VAL A 152 -5.55 4.55 4.89
N GLY A 153 -5.27 5.80 4.53
CA GLY A 153 -3.95 6.27 4.14
C GLY A 153 -2.97 6.20 5.31
N GLY A 154 -1.74 5.74 5.06
CA GLY A 154 -0.73 5.51 6.11
C GLY A 154 -0.94 4.26 6.95
N GLY A 155 -2.08 3.58 6.82
CA GLY A 155 -2.41 2.31 7.47
C GLY A 155 -2.24 2.32 9.00
N ILE A 156 -1.94 1.16 9.57
CA ILE A 156 -1.75 1.01 11.01
C ILE A 156 -0.49 1.72 11.53
N VAL A 157 0.53 1.94 10.69
CA VAL A 157 1.72 2.71 11.09
C VAL A 157 1.33 4.15 11.45
N ALA A 158 0.50 4.79 10.62
CA ALA A 158 -0.04 6.11 10.93
C ALA A 158 -0.94 6.09 12.18
N TRP A 159 -1.73 5.03 12.37
CA TRP A 159 -2.58 4.86 13.56
C TRP A 159 -1.75 4.83 14.84
N VAL A 160 -0.71 4.00 14.90
CA VAL A 160 0.18 3.91 16.06
C VAL A 160 0.87 5.25 16.33
N ASN A 161 1.37 5.92 15.30
CA ASN A 161 2.10 7.18 15.48
C ASN A 161 1.21 8.35 15.94
N GLN A 162 -0.05 8.39 15.49
CA GLN A 162 -0.90 9.58 15.65
C GLN A 162 -2.03 9.41 16.67
N ILE A 163 -2.51 8.18 16.87
CA ILE A 163 -3.71 7.89 17.68
C ILE A 163 -3.37 7.07 18.92
N ASP A 164 -2.71 5.92 18.74
CA ASP A 164 -2.43 4.98 19.82
C ASP A 164 -0.95 4.55 19.84
N GLN A 165 -0.13 5.42 20.42
CA GLN A 165 1.32 5.21 20.57
C GLN A 165 1.69 4.11 21.58
N SER A 166 0.72 3.51 22.26
CA SER A 166 0.97 2.41 23.20
C SER A 166 1.16 1.07 22.49
N GLN A 167 0.67 0.93 21.26
CA GLN A 167 0.83 -0.27 20.46
C GLN A 167 2.25 -0.38 19.87
N PRO A 168 2.77 -1.61 19.66
CA PRO A 168 4.04 -1.80 18.97
C PRO A 168 3.93 -1.37 17.50
N SER A 169 5.00 -0.79 16.95
CA SER A 169 5.17 -0.53 15.52
C SER A 169 6.25 -1.44 14.93
N TYR A 170 6.10 -1.83 13.66
CA TYR A 170 7.08 -2.63 12.91
C TYR A 170 7.11 -2.23 11.43
#